data_AF-A0A6A2ZYV4-F1
#
_entry.id   AF-A0A6A2ZYV4-F1
#
_cell.length_a   1.000
_cell.length_b   1.000
_cell.length_c   1.000
_cell.angle_alpha   90.00
_cell.angle_beta   90.00
_cell.angle_gamma   90.00
#
_symmetry.space_group_name_H-M   'P 1'
#
loop_
_entity.id
_entity.type
_entity.pdbx_description
1 polymer ?
#
loop_
_entity_poly.entity_id
_entity_poly.type
_entity_poly.pdbx_seq_one_letter_code
_entity_poly.pdbx_strand_id
1 'polypeptide(L)'
;MFLTAVGFYIASPLYVKPKASTSLFTGFVQVLVVSYKNRKVPIPSENSGYHHGADSKITVPSEKLRFLNKACIIRDADGSVPSTLDNPWSVCTAQKVEELKALLKVIPIWSTGIMMSIAGSQHSFPVFQASTMDKDFLGGCDRPAASLTVVICVTVMVWIVPYERVIIQLVSRIKGKQVYLTVCLRMGLGLFLSVIAMGLTALVENVRLCKANQEGLVKYPDAMVNMSAMWFLPQYIVMGIAEALNIYTRAVRVLSSSVPEDHVEHS
;
A
#
# COMPACT_ATOMS: atom_id res chain seq x y z
N MET A 1 23.90 -6.95 -1.46
CA MET A 1 23.43 -8.32 -1.15
C MET A 1 24.33 -8.99 -0.13
N PHE A 2 25.61 -9.21 -0.41
CA PHE A 2 26.53 -9.87 0.55
C PHE A 2 26.86 -8.98 1.77
N LEU A 3 27.26 -7.73 1.55
CA LEU A 3 27.53 -6.75 2.62
C LEU A 3 26.34 -6.48 3.54
N THR A 4 25.13 -6.43 2.97
CA THR A 4 23.88 -6.25 3.74
C THR A 4 23.57 -7.48 4.61
N ALA A 5 23.87 -8.69 4.12
CA ALA A 5 23.69 -9.91 4.89
C ALA A 5 24.67 -9.99 6.08
N VAL A 6 25.94 -9.63 5.85
CA VAL A 6 26.96 -9.59 6.91
C VAL A 6 26.60 -8.54 7.97
N GLY A 7 26.18 -7.34 7.55
CA GLY A 7 25.73 -6.29 8.46
C GLY A 7 24.53 -6.72 9.33
N PHE A 8 23.57 -7.43 8.74
CA PHE A 8 22.42 -7.95 9.49
C PHE A 8 22.81 -8.99 10.55
N TYR A 9 23.78 -9.86 10.24
CA TYR A 9 24.28 -10.85 11.20
C TYR A 9 25.05 -10.21 12.36
N ILE A 10 25.86 -9.19 12.09
CA ILE A 10 26.58 -8.42 13.12
C ILE A 10 25.61 -7.61 14.00
N ALA A 11 24.52 -7.11 13.42
CA ALA A 11 23.50 -6.37 14.15
C ALA A 11 22.51 -7.26 14.93
N SER A 12 22.36 -8.54 14.55
CA SER A 12 21.47 -9.52 15.20
C SER A 12 21.55 -9.57 16.75
N PRO A 13 22.73 -9.53 17.39
CA PRO A 13 22.84 -9.50 18.86
C PRO A 13 22.37 -8.20 19.52
N LEU A 14 22.27 -7.09 18.78
CA LEU A 14 21.74 -5.81 19.28
C LEU A 14 20.20 -5.77 19.28
N TYR A 15 19.55 -6.71 18.61
CA TYR A 15 18.09 -6.80 18.62
C TYR A 15 17.61 -7.47 19.90
N VAL A 16 16.79 -6.75 20.66
CA VAL A 16 15.97 -7.35 21.71
C VAL A 16 15.03 -8.35 21.05
N LYS A 17 15.22 -9.64 21.35
CA LYS A 17 14.36 -10.73 20.87
C LYS A 17 13.26 -10.94 21.92
N PRO A 18 12.07 -10.36 21.75
CA PRO A 18 10.97 -10.63 22.67
C PRO A 18 10.68 -12.14 22.68
N LYS A 19 10.41 -12.68 23.87
CA LYS A 19 10.03 -14.09 24.07
C LYS A 19 8.88 -14.41 23.12
N ALA A 20 8.96 -15.52 22.38
CA ALA A 20 7.99 -15.89 21.36
C ALA A 20 6.57 -15.89 21.95
N SER A 21 5.81 -14.83 21.71
CA SER A 21 4.37 -14.87 21.93
C SER A 21 3.81 -15.81 20.88
N THR A 22 2.83 -16.64 21.28
CA THR A 22 2.01 -17.41 20.34
C THR A 22 1.70 -16.56 19.10
N SER A 23 2.03 -17.06 17.92
CA SER A 23 1.92 -16.31 16.66
C SER A 23 0.58 -15.60 16.55
N LEU A 24 0.60 -14.29 16.26
CA LEU A 24 -0.61 -13.46 16.10
C LEU A 24 -1.58 -14.08 15.08
N PHE A 25 -1.04 -14.69 14.03
CA PHE A 25 -1.82 -15.41 13.03
C PHE A 25 -2.59 -16.60 13.63
N THR A 26 -1.97 -17.34 14.55
CA THR A 26 -2.63 -18.43 15.27
C THR A 26 -3.80 -17.88 16.10
N GLY A 27 -3.63 -16.72 16.72
CA GLY A 27 -4.72 -16.02 17.42
C GLY A 27 -5.89 -15.64 16.51
N PHE A 28 -5.62 -15.17 15.29
CA PHE A 28 -6.67 -14.87 14.31
C PHE A 28 -7.41 -16.11 13.81
N VAL A 29 -6.68 -17.19 13.55
CA VAL A 29 -7.28 -18.47 13.17
C VAL A 29 -8.16 -19.01 14.29
N GLN A 30 -7.72 -18.92 15.55
CA GLN A 30 -8.51 -19.30 16.72
C GLN A 30 -9.84 -18.54 16.76
N VAL A 31 -9.82 -17.22 16.62
CA VAL A 31 -11.04 -16.40 16.62
C VAL A 31 -12.01 -16.85 15.51
N LEU A 32 -11.52 -17.14 14.30
CA LEU A 32 -12.36 -17.60 13.19
C LEU A 32 -12.99 -18.97 13.47
N VAL A 33 -12.20 -19.92 13.96
CA VAL A 33 -12.65 -21.28 14.27
C VAL A 33 -13.68 -21.27 15.41
N VAL A 34 -13.41 -20.55 16.50
CA VAL A 34 -14.32 -20.45 17.64
C VAL A 34 -15.61 -19.71 17.25
N SER A 35 -15.51 -18.62 16.46
CA SER A 35 -16.70 -17.92 15.92
C SER A 35 -17.58 -18.85 15.09
N TYR A 36 -16.97 -19.67 14.23
CA TYR A 36 -17.69 -20.61 13.38
C TYR A 36 -18.35 -21.73 14.22
N LYS A 37 -17.62 -22.28 15.19
CA LYS A 37 -18.13 -23.29 16.14
C LYS A 37 -19.31 -22.76 16.96
N ASN A 38 -19.28 -21.48 17.32
CA ASN A 38 -20.31 -20.80 18.11
C ASN A 38 -21.38 -20.12 17.26
N ARG A 39 -21.43 -20.34 15.93
CA ARG A 39 -22.37 -19.63 15.02
C ARG A 39 -23.85 -19.75 15.44
N LYS A 40 -24.23 -20.88 16.03
CA LYS A 40 -25.61 -21.20 16.48
C LYS A 40 -25.98 -20.62 17.85
N VAL A 41 -25.02 -20.04 18.61
CA VAL A 41 -25.26 -19.52 19.96
C VAL A 41 -25.91 -18.12 19.86
N PRO A 42 -27.02 -17.85 20.59
CA PRO A 42 -27.61 -16.51 20.62
C PRO A 42 -26.64 -15.50 21.25
N ILE A 43 -26.65 -14.27 20.76
CA ILE A 43 -25.77 -13.21 21.28
C ILE A 43 -26.40 -12.72 22.60
N PRO A 44 -25.67 -12.75 23.75
CA PRO A 44 -26.22 -12.30 25.02
C PRO A 44 -26.51 -10.79 24.98
N SER A 45 -27.63 -10.39 25.59
CA SER A 45 -28.05 -8.98 25.72
C SER A 45 -27.31 -8.22 26.82
N GLU A 46 -26.68 -8.93 27.76
CA GLU A 46 -25.96 -8.35 28.91
C GLU A 46 -24.44 -8.38 28.71
N ASN A 47 -23.77 -7.32 29.18
CA ASN A 47 -22.32 -7.09 29.04
C ASN A 47 -21.44 -8.11 29.80
N SER A 48 -22.03 -8.93 30.67
CA SER A 48 -21.37 -9.94 31.51
C SER A 48 -21.02 -11.25 30.77
N GLY A 49 -21.57 -11.47 29.57
CA GLY A 49 -21.40 -12.74 28.84
C GLY A 49 -20.11 -12.87 28.01
N TYR A 50 -19.18 -11.92 28.08
CA TYR A 50 -17.97 -11.89 27.26
C TYR A 50 -16.70 -12.23 28.04
N HIS A 51 -15.75 -12.91 27.40
CA HIS A 51 -14.45 -13.22 27.97
C HIS A 51 -13.48 -12.05 27.82
N HIS A 52 -13.19 -11.38 28.93
CA HIS A 52 -12.21 -10.29 29.03
C HIS A 52 -10.85 -10.82 29.49
N GLY A 53 -9.78 -10.29 28.91
CA GLY A 53 -8.42 -10.61 29.36
C GLY A 53 -8.10 -9.76 30.59
N ALA A 54 -7.20 -10.26 31.45
CA ALA A 54 -6.83 -9.61 32.71
C ALA A 54 -6.45 -8.11 32.58
N ASP A 55 -5.97 -7.68 31.40
CA ASP A 55 -5.53 -6.32 31.11
C ASP A 55 -6.41 -5.55 30.08
N SER A 56 -7.58 -6.07 29.69
CA SER A 56 -8.33 -5.48 28.56
C SER A 56 -9.25 -4.33 28.97
N LYS A 57 -9.02 -3.12 28.41
CA LYS A 57 -9.90 -1.93 28.54
C LYS A 57 -11.23 -2.01 27.77
N ILE A 58 -11.44 -3.05 26.96
CA ILE A 58 -12.58 -3.15 26.05
C ILE A 58 -13.71 -3.92 26.75
N THR A 59 -14.68 -3.19 27.31
CA THR A 59 -15.81 -3.79 28.04
C THR A 59 -16.87 -4.38 27.10
N VAL A 60 -17.05 -3.81 25.90
CA VAL A 60 -18.09 -4.24 24.94
C VAL A 60 -17.49 -4.37 23.52
N PRO A 61 -17.56 -5.56 22.89
CA PRO A 61 -17.13 -5.75 21.50
C PRO A 61 -17.94 -4.91 20.50
N SER A 62 -17.32 -4.47 19.42
CA SER A 62 -17.96 -3.68 18.37
C SER A 62 -19.10 -4.43 17.69
N GLU A 63 -20.18 -3.70 17.39
CA GLU A 63 -21.35 -4.20 16.65
C GLU A 63 -21.07 -4.49 15.16
N LYS A 64 -19.92 -4.05 14.64
CA LYS A 64 -19.49 -4.38 13.28
C LYS A 64 -18.91 -5.79 13.27
N LEU A 65 -19.34 -6.62 12.30
CA LEU A 65 -18.97 -8.05 12.20
C LEU A 65 -19.40 -8.84 13.45
N ARG A 66 -20.68 -8.72 13.87
CA ARG A 66 -21.26 -9.38 15.07
C ARG A 66 -20.99 -10.88 15.16
N PHE A 67 -20.84 -11.57 14.02
CA PHE A 67 -20.55 -13.00 14.02
C PHE A 67 -19.22 -13.35 14.72
N LEU A 68 -18.24 -12.44 14.70
CA LEU A 68 -16.94 -12.63 15.37
C LEU A 68 -17.05 -12.47 16.89
N ASN A 69 -18.06 -11.75 17.40
CA ASN A 69 -18.31 -11.62 18.83
C ASN A 69 -18.70 -12.96 19.46
N LYS A 70 -19.12 -13.94 18.65
CA LYS A 70 -19.44 -15.28 19.12
C LYS A 70 -18.21 -16.07 19.59
N ALA A 71 -17.00 -15.65 19.20
CA ALA A 71 -15.77 -16.25 19.70
C ALA A 71 -15.45 -15.89 21.16
N CYS A 72 -15.98 -14.77 21.66
CA CYS A 72 -15.74 -14.32 23.03
C CYS A 72 -16.91 -14.56 23.98
N ILE A 73 -17.95 -15.30 23.59
CA ILE A 73 -19.08 -15.64 24.48
C ILE A 73 -18.64 -16.75 25.44
N ILE A 74 -18.79 -16.49 26.75
CA ILE A 74 -18.59 -17.51 27.79
C ILE A 74 -19.77 -18.48 27.73
N ARG A 75 -19.49 -19.78 27.60
CA ARG A 75 -20.52 -20.81 27.68
C ARG A 75 -20.77 -21.13 29.15
N ASP A 76 -21.87 -20.62 29.69
CA ASP A 76 -22.43 -21.17 30.92
C ASP A 76 -23.18 -22.45 30.57
N ALA A 77 -22.52 -23.59 30.75
CA ALA A 77 -23.23 -24.87 30.80
C ALA A 77 -23.81 -25.11 32.20
N ASP A 78 -23.12 -24.70 33.27
CA ASP A 78 -23.56 -24.87 34.67
C ASP A 78 -22.82 -23.88 35.58
N GLY A 79 -23.36 -22.67 35.79
CA GLY A 79 -23.06 -21.66 36.83
C GLY A 79 -21.74 -21.67 37.63
N SER A 80 -20.64 -22.11 37.04
CA SER A 80 -19.34 -22.31 37.65
C SER A 80 -18.28 -21.92 36.62
N VAL A 81 -17.32 -21.10 37.06
CA VAL A 81 -16.21 -20.62 36.24
C VAL A 81 -15.46 -21.84 35.70
N PRO A 82 -15.49 -22.12 34.38
CA PRO A 82 -14.86 -23.32 33.86
C PRO A 82 -13.35 -23.21 34.06
N SER A 83 -12.73 -24.26 34.60
CA SER A 83 -11.27 -24.48 34.60
C SER A 83 -10.63 -24.56 33.20
N THR A 84 -11.41 -24.24 32.16
CA THR A 84 -11.10 -24.26 30.73
C THR A 84 -11.02 -22.87 30.10
N LEU A 85 -11.07 -21.78 30.89
CA LEU A 85 -10.83 -20.41 30.42
C LEU A 85 -9.41 -20.21 29.84
N ASP A 86 -8.48 -21.10 30.16
CA ASP A 86 -7.10 -21.07 29.64
C ASP A 86 -6.92 -21.74 28.28
N ASN A 87 -7.95 -22.37 27.69
CA ASN A 87 -7.82 -22.96 26.35
C ASN A 87 -8.15 -21.93 25.24
N PRO A 88 -7.17 -21.46 24.45
CA PRO A 88 -7.42 -20.43 23.43
C PRO A 88 -8.32 -20.88 22.27
N TRP A 89 -8.61 -22.18 22.17
CA TRP A 89 -9.43 -22.80 21.12
C TRP A 89 -10.90 -23.05 21.53
N SER A 90 -11.26 -22.78 22.79
CA SER A 90 -12.65 -22.87 23.27
C SER A 90 -13.31 -21.49 23.36
N VAL A 91 -12.57 -20.50 23.86
CA VAL A 91 -13.02 -19.12 24.07
C VAL A 91 -11.87 -18.16 23.76
N CYS A 92 -12.15 -17.10 23.02
CA CYS A 92 -11.17 -16.05 22.70
C CYS A 92 -11.47 -14.77 23.49
N THR A 93 -10.43 -14.00 23.82
CA THR A 93 -10.59 -12.69 24.46
C THR A 93 -11.21 -11.66 23.51
N ALA A 94 -12.07 -10.77 24.03
CA ALA A 94 -12.67 -9.66 23.28
C ALA A 94 -11.65 -8.80 22.52
N GLN A 95 -10.45 -8.59 23.09
CA GLN A 95 -9.35 -7.87 22.43
C GLN A 95 -8.87 -8.56 21.13
N LYS A 96 -8.64 -9.88 21.14
CA LYS A 96 -8.23 -10.62 19.93
C LYS A 96 -9.28 -10.54 18.82
N VAL A 97 -10.55 -10.51 19.20
CA VAL A 97 -11.68 -10.34 18.28
C VAL A 97 -11.65 -8.95 17.64
N GLU A 98 -11.45 -7.89 18.42
CA GLU A 98 -11.35 -6.52 17.90
C GLU A 98 -10.09 -6.31 17.04
N GLU A 99 -8.96 -6.90 17.41
CA GLU A 99 -7.74 -6.89 16.60
C GLU A 99 -7.97 -7.55 15.23
N LEU A 100 -8.65 -8.71 15.19
CA LEU A 100 -9.04 -9.35 13.92
C LEU A 100 -9.99 -8.47 13.11
N LYS A 101 -10.99 -7.85 13.74
CA LYS A 101 -11.91 -6.93 13.04
C LYS A 101 -11.17 -5.72 12.46
N ALA A 102 -10.21 -5.17 13.19
CA ALA A 102 -9.37 -4.09 12.72
C ALA A 102 -8.55 -4.56 11.50
N LEU A 103 -7.96 -5.75 11.56
CA LEU A 103 -7.23 -6.34 10.44
C LEU A 103 -8.13 -6.53 9.21
N LEU A 104 -9.32 -7.12 9.38
CA LEU A 104 -10.29 -7.32 8.28
C LEU A 104 -10.71 -5.99 7.62
N LYS A 105 -10.76 -4.88 8.37
CA LYS A 105 -11.02 -3.54 7.80
C LYS A 105 -9.83 -2.99 7.01
N VAL A 106 -8.61 -3.39 7.35
CA VAL A 106 -7.38 -2.96 6.67
C VAL A 106 -7.09 -3.79 5.41
N ILE A 107 -7.54 -5.04 5.33
CA ILE A 107 -7.32 -5.93 4.17
C ILE A 107 -7.71 -5.29 2.83
N PRO A 108 -8.89 -4.65 2.66
CA PRO A 108 -9.24 -4.00 1.40
C PRO A 108 -8.26 -2.88 1.01
N ILE A 109 -7.83 -2.07 1.98
CA ILE A 109 -6.85 -0.99 1.77
C ILE A 109 -5.47 -1.57 1.44
N TRP A 110 -5.10 -2.69 2.05
CA TRP A 110 -3.85 -3.36 1.75
C TRP A 110 -3.86 -4.01 0.36
N SER A 111 -5.01 -4.57 -0.07
CA SER A 111 -5.17 -5.19 -1.38
C SER A 111 -5.01 -4.19 -2.54
N THR A 112 -5.42 -2.93 -2.38
CA THR A 112 -5.17 -1.90 -3.40
C THR A 112 -3.68 -1.57 -3.54
N GLY A 113 -2.89 -1.74 -2.47
CA GLY A 113 -1.43 -1.66 -2.50
C GLY A 113 -0.77 -2.75 -3.36
N ILE A 114 -1.38 -3.94 -3.45
CA ILE A 114 -0.89 -5.01 -4.34
C ILE A 114 -1.03 -4.57 -5.80
N MET A 115 -2.18 -4.01 -6.17
CA MET A 115 -2.40 -3.51 -7.54
C MET A 115 -1.37 -2.44 -7.91
N MET A 116 -1.06 -1.54 -6.97
CA MET A 116 -0.01 -0.54 -7.17
C MET A 116 1.38 -1.17 -7.34
N SER A 117 1.68 -2.23 -6.58
CA SER A 117 2.96 -2.96 -6.68
C SER A 117 3.11 -3.63 -8.04
N ILE A 118 2.02 -4.21 -8.56
CA ILE A 118 1.99 -4.80 -9.91
C ILE A 118 2.22 -3.71 -10.95
N ALA A 119 1.53 -2.58 -10.87
CA ALA A 119 1.70 -1.46 -11.80
C ALA A 119 3.15 -0.92 -11.80
N GLY A 120 3.78 -0.79 -10.63
CA GLY A 120 5.20 -0.43 -10.53
C GLY A 120 6.15 -1.49 -11.08
N SER A 121 5.82 -2.78 -10.97
CA SER A 121 6.69 -3.84 -11.53
C SER A 121 6.78 -3.84 -13.06
N GLN A 122 5.90 -3.11 -13.77
CA GLN A 122 5.83 -3.08 -15.23
C GLN A 122 6.73 -2.05 -15.91
N HIS A 123 7.65 -1.39 -15.18
CA HIS A 123 8.56 -0.37 -15.77
C HIS A 123 9.38 -0.84 -16.98
N SER A 124 9.60 -2.15 -17.14
CA SER A 124 10.34 -2.71 -18.29
C SER A 124 9.55 -2.62 -19.60
N PHE A 125 8.22 -2.65 -19.58
CA PHE A 125 7.40 -2.73 -20.79
C PHE A 125 7.50 -1.47 -21.68
N PRO A 126 7.38 -0.24 -21.13
CA PRO A 126 7.61 0.98 -21.91
C PRO A 126 9.01 1.11 -22.51
N VAL A 127 10.03 0.50 -21.87
CA VAL A 127 11.41 0.48 -22.39
C VAL A 127 11.51 -0.41 -23.64
N PHE A 128 10.85 -1.57 -23.62
CA PHE A 128 10.77 -2.43 -24.81
C PHE A 128 9.99 -1.76 -25.95
N GLN A 129 8.86 -1.11 -25.64
CA GLN A 129 8.09 -0.38 -26.67
C GLN A 129 8.94 0.73 -27.31
N ALA A 130 9.64 1.52 -26.51
CA ALA A 130 10.54 2.56 -26.99
C ALA A 130 11.75 2.03 -27.78
N SER A 131 12.16 0.77 -27.56
CA SER A 131 13.25 0.16 -28.33
C SER A 131 12.90 -0.04 -29.82
N THR A 132 11.62 -0.20 -30.14
CA THR A 132 11.10 -0.39 -31.52
C THR A 132 10.72 0.91 -32.25
N MET A 133 10.91 2.06 -31.60
CA MET A 133 10.60 3.39 -32.15
C MET A 133 11.87 4.15 -32.53
N ASP A 134 11.68 5.18 -33.35
CA ASP A 134 12.73 6.13 -33.71
C ASP A 134 13.08 7.02 -32.50
N LYS A 135 14.37 7.01 -32.16
CA LYS A 135 14.93 7.63 -30.95
C LYS A 135 15.60 8.97 -31.26
N ASP A 136 15.63 9.38 -32.53
CA ASP A 136 16.33 10.57 -32.96
C ASP A 136 15.48 11.85 -32.85
N PHE A 137 15.06 12.17 -31.62
CA PHE A 137 14.16 13.29 -31.36
C PHE A 137 14.87 14.59 -30.95
N LEU A 138 16.20 14.60 -30.83
CA LEU A 138 16.96 15.76 -30.35
C LEU A 138 18.30 15.94 -31.06
N GLY A 139 18.33 15.63 -32.36
CA GLY A 139 19.44 15.92 -33.26
C GLY A 139 20.59 14.92 -33.22
N GLY A 140 20.50 13.88 -34.04
CA GLY A 140 21.63 13.08 -34.54
C GLY A 140 22.27 12.11 -33.55
N CYS A 141 21.62 11.76 -32.44
CA CYS A 141 22.22 10.85 -31.44
C CYS A 141 21.21 9.79 -30.98
N ASP A 142 21.49 8.54 -31.34
CA ASP A 142 20.76 7.35 -30.89
C ASP A 142 20.90 7.19 -29.37
N ARG A 143 19.87 7.65 -28.64
CA ARG A 143 19.81 7.47 -27.18
C ARG A 143 19.16 6.15 -26.83
N PRO A 144 19.63 5.45 -25.77
CA PRO A 144 19.02 4.21 -25.33
C PRO A 144 17.58 4.44 -24.85
N ALA A 145 16.69 3.50 -25.15
CA ALA A 145 15.27 3.55 -24.76
C ALA A 145 15.06 3.73 -23.25
N ALA A 146 15.99 3.22 -22.44
CA ALA A 146 16.00 3.37 -20.98
C ALA A 146 16.16 4.83 -20.50
N SER A 147 16.69 5.72 -21.35
CA SER A 147 16.84 7.15 -21.02
C SER A 147 15.49 7.85 -20.81
N LEU A 148 14.39 7.31 -21.35
CA LEU A 148 13.03 7.81 -21.12
C LEU A 148 12.57 7.67 -19.66
N THR A 149 13.11 6.71 -18.91
CA THR A 149 12.84 6.56 -17.47
C THR A 149 13.34 7.76 -16.67
N VAL A 150 14.35 8.50 -17.15
CA VAL A 150 14.83 9.73 -16.50
C VAL A 150 13.72 10.79 -16.45
N VAL A 151 12.81 10.80 -17.43
CA VAL A 151 11.66 11.72 -17.45
C VAL A 151 10.75 11.48 -16.24
N ILE A 152 10.55 10.23 -15.82
CA ILE A 152 9.80 9.92 -14.60
C ILE A 152 10.51 10.50 -13.38
N CYS A 153 11.82 10.28 -13.23
CA CYS A 153 12.61 10.82 -12.12
C CYS A 153 12.54 12.35 -12.05
N VAL A 154 12.71 13.03 -13.19
CA VAL A 154 12.61 14.50 -13.27
C VAL A 154 11.20 14.96 -12.92
N THR A 155 10.17 14.28 -13.43
CA THR A 155 8.77 14.63 -13.15
C THR A 155 8.46 14.49 -11.67
N VAL A 156 8.92 13.43 -11.02
CA VAL A 156 8.79 13.24 -9.57
C VAL A 156 9.46 14.39 -8.81
N MET A 157 10.70 14.74 -9.15
CA MET A 157 11.42 15.84 -8.50
C MET A 157 10.69 17.18 -8.66
N VAL A 158 10.22 17.48 -9.88
CA VAL A 158 9.46 18.69 -10.17
C VAL A 158 8.12 18.69 -9.45
N TRP A 159 7.47 17.53 -9.26
CA TRP A 159 6.18 17.40 -8.59
C TRP A 159 6.22 17.62 -7.08
N ILE A 160 7.37 17.39 -6.43
CA ILE A 160 7.53 17.60 -4.97
C ILE A 160 7.24 19.07 -4.61
N VAL A 161 7.79 20.01 -5.37
CA VAL A 161 7.65 21.45 -5.12
C VAL A 161 6.19 21.93 -5.08
N PRO A 162 5.35 21.71 -6.12
CA PRO A 162 3.95 22.10 -6.11
C PRO A 162 3.11 21.30 -5.10
N TYR A 163 3.47 20.05 -4.82
CA TYR A 163 2.77 19.28 -3.79
C TYR A 163 2.91 19.95 -2.41
N GLU A 164 4.13 20.33 -2.02
CA GLU A 164 4.39 20.96 -0.72
C GLU A 164 3.90 22.41 -0.66
N ARG A 165 4.09 23.18 -1.73
CA ARG A 165 3.78 24.61 -1.74
C ARG A 165 2.32 24.91 -2.07
N VAL A 166 1.72 24.22 -3.03
CA VAL A 166 0.39 24.58 -3.55
C VAL A 166 -0.69 23.68 -2.95
N ILE A 167 -0.52 22.36 -3.00
CA ILE A 167 -1.58 21.43 -2.58
C ILE A 167 -1.81 21.50 -1.07
N ILE A 168 -0.76 21.51 -0.26
CA ILE A 168 -0.90 21.61 1.21
C ILE A 168 -1.55 22.94 1.60
N GLN A 169 -1.12 24.06 1.00
CA GLN A 169 -1.70 25.37 1.27
C GLN A 169 -3.18 25.45 0.86
N LEU A 170 -3.53 24.89 -0.30
CA LEU A 170 -4.91 24.89 -0.79
C LEU A 170 -5.82 24.06 0.14
N VAL A 171 -5.36 22.88 0.54
CA VAL A 171 -6.11 22.00 1.46
C VAL A 171 -6.24 22.64 2.83
N SER A 172 -5.18 23.31 3.32
CA SER A 172 -5.20 24.05 4.57
C SER A 172 -6.15 25.26 4.52
N ARG A 173 -6.25 25.94 3.38
CA ARG A 173 -7.21 27.03 3.17
C ARG A 173 -8.65 26.53 3.18
N ILE A 174 -8.93 25.44 2.45
CA ILE A 174 -10.29 24.88 2.35
C ILE A 174 -10.76 24.33 3.70
N LYS A 175 -9.88 23.66 4.47
CA LYS A 175 -10.23 23.11 5.79
C LYS A 175 -10.10 24.10 6.94
N GLY A 176 -9.57 25.30 6.72
CA GLY A 176 -9.34 26.32 7.76
C GLY A 176 -8.34 25.91 8.85
N LYS A 177 -7.59 24.81 8.67
CA LYS A 177 -6.56 24.29 9.58
C LYS A 177 -5.46 23.63 8.76
N GLN A 178 -4.22 23.62 9.29
CA GLN A 178 -3.09 22.88 8.72
C GLN A 178 -3.41 21.37 8.69
N VAL A 179 -3.97 20.91 7.57
CA VAL A 179 -4.40 19.52 7.39
C VAL A 179 -3.74 18.96 6.14
N TYR A 180 -3.07 17.83 6.31
CA TYR A 180 -2.48 17.08 5.21
C TYR A 180 -3.53 16.19 4.54
N LEU A 181 -3.31 15.87 3.26
CA LEU A 181 -4.14 14.88 2.58
C LEU A 181 -4.04 13.51 3.27
N THR A 182 -5.20 12.87 3.46
CA THR A 182 -5.29 11.51 3.99
C THR A 182 -4.57 10.51 3.07
N VAL A 183 -3.87 9.54 3.67
CA VAL A 183 -3.13 8.49 2.93
C VAL A 183 -4.00 7.78 1.89
N CYS A 184 -5.23 7.40 2.25
CA CYS A 184 -6.15 6.72 1.33
C CYS A 184 -6.53 7.58 0.12
N LEU A 185 -6.76 8.89 0.30
CA LEU A 185 -7.13 9.78 -0.79
C LEU A 185 -5.98 9.92 -1.79
N ARG A 186 -4.75 9.98 -1.29
CA ARG A 186 -3.55 10.09 -2.12
C ARG A 186 -3.27 8.83 -2.91
N MET A 187 -3.37 7.67 -2.25
CA MET A 187 -3.27 6.38 -2.93
C MET A 187 -4.35 6.24 -4.00
N GLY A 188 -5.59 6.69 -3.71
CA GLY A 188 -6.66 6.74 -4.70
C GLY A 188 -6.35 7.61 -5.91
N LEU A 189 -5.84 8.84 -5.68
CA LEU A 189 -5.43 9.75 -6.77
C LEU A 189 -4.26 9.19 -7.60
N GLY A 190 -3.28 8.59 -6.94
CA GLY A 190 -2.16 7.94 -7.62
C GLY A 190 -2.64 6.78 -8.51
N LEU A 191 -3.49 5.89 -7.98
CA LEU A 191 -4.10 4.80 -8.76
C LEU A 191 -4.93 5.32 -9.94
N PHE A 192 -5.73 6.38 -9.74
CA PHE A 192 -6.53 6.98 -10.79
C PHE A 192 -5.65 7.52 -11.94
N LEU A 193 -4.57 8.22 -11.60
CA LEU A 193 -3.62 8.72 -12.59
C LEU A 193 -2.86 7.59 -13.29
N SER A 194 -2.54 6.51 -12.60
CA SER A 194 -1.95 5.31 -13.23
C SER A 194 -2.89 4.68 -14.27
N VAL A 195 -4.21 4.65 -14.02
CA VAL A 195 -5.19 4.19 -15.01
C VAL A 195 -5.21 5.10 -16.24
N ILE A 196 -5.16 6.43 -16.04
CA ILE A 196 -5.06 7.40 -17.14
C ILE A 196 -3.77 7.19 -17.93
N ALA A 197 -2.63 7.02 -17.26
CA ALA A 197 -1.35 6.75 -17.90
C ALA A 197 -1.40 5.48 -18.76
N MET A 198 -2.00 4.41 -18.25
CA MET A 198 -2.19 3.17 -19.00
C MET A 198 -3.12 3.36 -20.21
N GLY A 199 -4.17 4.18 -20.07
CA GLY A 199 -5.03 4.58 -21.19
C GLY A 199 -4.25 5.33 -22.28
N LEU A 200 -3.37 6.27 -21.90
CA LEU A 200 -2.49 6.96 -22.84
C LEU A 200 -1.54 5.98 -23.56
N THR A 201 -0.96 5.01 -22.83
CA THR A 201 -0.15 3.95 -23.43
C THR A 201 -0.92 3.15 -24.46
N ALA A 202 -2.15 2.74 -24.14
CA ALA A 202 -3.01 2.00 -25.07
C ALA A 202 -3.34 2.81 -26.33
N LEU A 203 -3.57 4.12 -26.20
CA LEU A 203 -3.81 5.01 -27.33
C LEU A 203 -2.56 5.13 -28.23
N VAL A 204 -1.39 5.35 -27.63
CA VAL A 204 -0.12 5.44 -28.37
C VAL A 204 0.18 4.12 -29.09
N GLU A 205 -0.07 2.98 -28.44
CA GLU A 205 0.12 1.66 -29.03
C GLU A 205 -0.85 1.40 -30.18
N ASN A 206 -2.11 1.81 -30.06
CA ASN A 206 -3.07 1.72 -31.18
C ASN A 206 -2.62 2.54 -32.39
N VAL A 207 -2.09 3.75 -32.17
CA VAL A 207 -1.53 4.58 -33.25
C VAL A 207 -0.31 3.91 -33.88
N ARG A 208 0.58 3.32 -33.06
CA ARG A 208 1.76 2.57 -33.52
C ARG A 208 1.36 1.37 -34.38
N LEU A 209 0.39 0.58 -33.94
CA LEU A 209 -0.12 -0.59 -34.67
C LEU A 209 -0.79 -0.18 -35.99
N CYS A 210 -1.54 0.92 -36.00
CA CYS A 210 -2.17 1.43 -37.22
C CYS A 210 -1.12 1.83 -38.27
N LYS A 211 -0.05 2.54 -37.85
CA LYS A 211 1.08 2.88 -38.74
C LYS A 211 1.83 1.64 -39.23
N ALA A 212 2.14 0.71 -38.34
CA ALA A 212 2.79 -0.55 -38.72
C ALA A 212 1.98 -1.34 -39.76
N ASN A 213 0.64 -1.30 -39.69
CA ASN A 213 -0.25 -1.93 -40.66
C ASN A 213 -0.25 -1.20 -42.01
N GLN A 214 -0.22 0.13 -42.01
CA GLN A 214 -0.11 0.93 -43.24
C GLN A 214 1.24 0.72 -43.96
N GLU A 215 2.31 0.54 -43.19
CA GLU A 215 3.66 0.29 -43.70
C GLU A 215 3.90 -1.19 -44.07
N GLY A 216 2.92 -2.08 -43.85
CA GLY A 216 3.05 -3.52 -44.10
C GLY A 216 4.02 -4.24 -43.16
N LEU A 217 4.44 -3.58 -42.08
CA LEU A 217 5.46 -4.05 -41.14
C LEU A 217 4.89 -4.95 -40.03
N VAL A 218 3.58 -5.24 -40.02
CA VAL A 218 2.91 -6.10 -39.02
C VAL A 218 3.53 -7.50 -38.92
N LYS A 219 4.16 -7.99 -40.00
CA LYS A 219 4.83 -9.30 -40.04
C LYS A 219 6.27 -9.29 -39.53
N TYR A 220 6.85 -8.12 -39.25
CA TYR A 220 8.24 -7.97 -38.80
C TYR A 220 8.29 -7.35 -37.40
N PRO A 221 8.45 -8.15 -36.33
CA PRO A 221 8.43 -7.66 -34.95
C PRO A 221 9.57 -6.69 -34.62
N ASP A 222 10.69 -6.75 -35.35
CA ASP A 222 11.87 -5.90 -35.16
C ASP A 222 11.94 -4.69 -36.12
N ALA A 223 10.91 -4.48 -36.96
CA ALA A 223 10.93 -3.36 -37.89
C ALA A 223 10.65 -2.04 -37.15
N MET A 224 11.54 -1.05 -37.34
CA MET A 224 11.37 0.27 -36.76
C MET A 224 10.17 0.96 -37.40
N VAL A 225 9.16 1.26 -36.60
CA VAL A 225 8.00 2.07 -37.03
C VAL A 225 8.44 3.53 -37.02
N ASN A 226 8.11 4.27 -38.08
CA ASN A 226 8.49 5.68 -38.23
C ASN A 226 7.62 6.58 -37.31
N MET A 227 7.89 6.47 -36.00
CA MET A 227 7.18 7.14 -34.93
C MET A 227 8.20 7.58 -33.87
N SER A 228 8.21 8.89 -33.59
CA SER A 228 9.12 9.48 -32.62
C SER A 228 8.82 8.98 -31.20
N ALA A 229 9.87 8.65 -30.45
CA ALA A 229 9.78 8.33 -29.03
C ALA A 229 9.15 9.44 -28.14
N MET A 230 9.01 10.68 -28.64
CA MET A 230 8.32 11.78 -27.94
C MET A 230 6.84 11.47 -27.63
N TRP A 231 6.20 10.56 -28.38
CA TRP A 231 4.81 10.15 -28.11
C TRP A 231 4.63 9.47 -26.76
N PHE A 232 5.71 8.96 -26.17
CA PHE A 232 5.68 8.42 -24.82
C PHE A 232 5.81 9.49 -23.73
N LEU A 233 6.24 10.71 -24.05
CA LEU A 233 6.44 11.75 -23.04
C LEU A 233 5.20 12.01 -22.16
N PRO A 234 3.96 12.12 -22.71
CA PRO A 234 2.76 12.39 -21.91
C PRO A 234 2.47 11.27 -20.89
N GLN A 235 2.59 10.00 -21.29
CA GLN A 235 2.35 8.87 -20.37
C GLN A 235 3.42 8.82 -19.26
N TYR A 236 4.68 9.13 -19.56
CA TYR A 236 5.78 9.10 -18.59
C TYR A 236 5.63 10.24 -17.57
N ILE A 237 5.15 11.42 -17.99
CA ILE A 237 4.82 12.53 -17.09
C ILE A 237 3.67 12.14 -16.15
N VAL A 238 2.55 11.64 -16.69
CA VAL A 238 1.39 11.27 -15.87
C VAL A 238 1.75 10.14 -14.90
N MET A 239 2.53 9.15 -15.34
CA MET A 239 3.04 8.07 -14.48
C MET A 239 3.96 8.60 -13.38
N GLY A 240 4.88 9.52 -13.69
CA GLY A 240 5.76 10.12 -12.69
C GLY A 240 4.99 10.90 -11.62
N ILE A 241 3.93 11.62 -12.00
CA ILE A 241 3.03 12.27 -11.03
C ILE A 241 2.32 11.23 -10.15
N ALA A 242 1.82 10.14 -10.75
CA ALA A 242 1.15 9.06 -10.02
C ALA A 242 2.09 8.40 -8.99
N GLU A 243 3.34 8.12 -9.36
CA GLU A 243 4.36 7.60 -8.45
C GLU A 243 4.70 8.58 -7.33
N ALA A 244 4.83 9.87 -7.65
CA ALA A 244 5.13 10.91 -6.67
C ALA A 244 4.06 10.97 -5.57
N LEU A 245 2.78 10.85 -5.94
CA LEU A 245 1.67 10.83 -4.98
C LEU A 245 1.66 9.58 -4.09
N ASN A 246 2.12 8.44 -4.61
CA ASN A 246 2.12 7.14 -3.93
C ASN A 246 3.35 6.90 -3.03
N ILE A 247 4.56 7.23 -3.49
CA ILE A 247 5.83 6.84 -2.84
C ILE A 247 6.37 7.96 -1.92
N TYR A 248 6.45 9.20 -2.40
CA TYR A 248 7.49 10.12 -1.92
C TYR A 248 7.18 10.89 -0.64
N THR A 249 5.93 11.05 -0.24
CA THR A 249 5.64 11.88 0.95
C THR A 249 5.71 11.11 2.26
N ARG A 250 6.08 9.81 2.25
CA ARG A 250 6.49 9.11 3.48
C ARG A 250 7.98 9.32 3.78
N ALA A 251 8.83 9.36 2.76
CA ALA A 251 10.28 9.46 2.94
C ALA A 251 10.71 10.77 3.60
N VAL A 252 10.14 11.91 3.16
CA VAL A 252 10.47 13.23 3.73
C VAL A 252 10.12 13.31 5.21
N ARG A 253 9.03 12.68 5.67
CA ARG A 253 8.62 12.70 7.08
C ARG A 253 9.43 11.74 7.95
N VAL A 254 9.77 10.55 7.44
CA VAL A 254 10.66 9.64 8.18
C VAL A 254 12.04 10.27 8.33
N LEU A 255 12.54 10.95 7.30
CA LEU A 255 13.79 11.69 7.39
C LEU A 255 13.66 12.89 8.33
N SER A 256 12.58 13.67 8.27
CA SER A 256 12.38 14.83 9.16
C SER A 256 12.12 14.46 10.62
N SER A 257 11.53 13.28 10.90
CA SER A 257 11.34 12.78 12.27
C SER A 257 12.54 12.02 12.81
N SER A 258 13.50 11.66 11.95
CA SER A 258 14.76 10.99 12.33
C SER A 258 15.92 11.96 12.47
N VAL A 259 15.75 13.23 12.07
CA VAL A 259 16.66 14.32 12.41
C VAL A 259 16.21 14.85 13.77
N PRO A 260 16.92 14.56 14.87
CA PRO A 260 16.68 15.30 16.11
C PRO A 260 16.93 16.79 15.81
N GLU A 261 15.97 17.65 16.13
CA GLU A 261 16.21 19.08 16.21
C GLU A 261 17.19 19.31 17.37
N ASP A 262 18.48 19.25 17.08
CA ASP A 262 19.52 19.70 18.01
C ASP A 262 19.38 21.22 18.15
N HIS A 263 18.85 21.62 19.30
CA HIS A 263 19.01 22.88 20.02
C HIS A 263 19.40 24.12 19.19
N VAL A 264 18.41 24.97 18.92
CA VAL A 264 18.63 26.42 18.93
C VAL A 264 17.54 27.06 19.80
N GLU A 265 17.70 26.94 21.12
CA GLU A 265 17.11 27.88 22.07
C GLU A 265 18.07 29.06 22.25
N HIS A 266 17.50 30.26 22.14
CA HIS A 266 17.84 31.49 22.84
C HIS A 266 19.31 31.98 22.83
N SER A 267 19.53 33.07 22.09
CA SER A 267 20.05 34.30 22.68
C SER A 267 19.43 35.53 22.02
#